data_AF-A0A3L6FYP6-F1
#
_entry.id   AF-A0A3L6FYP6-F1
#
_cell.length_a   1.000
_cell.length_b   1.000
_cell.length_c   1.000
_cell.angle_alpha   90.00
_cell.angle_beta   90.00
_cell.angle_gamma   90.00
#
_symmetry.space_group_name_H-M   'P 1'
#
loop_
_entity.id
_entity.type
_entity.pdbx_description
1 polymer ?
#
loop_
_entity_poly.entity_id
_entity_poly.type
_entity_poly.pdbx_seq_one_letter_code
_entity_poly.pdbx_strand_id
1 'polypeptide(L)'
;MTSKGTRPWSRLSEAETAVNRAVAGSRVGRYFKLDARKSSFTKELRAGAATFLTMAYIISVNAAVLTDSGGPCTVRDCTPVPTNSTVAATPPGPECTVAGANNPGYQQCLARTKSDLVVATAVAAMAGSFAMGLFANLPLALAPGMGANAYFAYNMVGFHGSGPIGYSTALAVVMLEGLVFFALSAVGLRSRLARMIPRNIRLASAVGIGLFLAFTGLQAHQGVGLVGASPSTLVTLTACSDVDTVTGACLGGTMRSPTFWLGAVGFLITATCLARDVKGSMIFGMLFVTVVSWIRGTSVTMFPDTPVGNAGFAYFKKVVDFHMIRSTAGKLSFGGFRHGNVWLALLTLLYVDVLDTTGTMYSMAEYGGFTDGAGGGFEGEYRAFLVDAGSTVLSAGLGSSTVTTYIESTAGIREGGRTGLTAITVAACFLASLFFGPLLMSVPPWAVGPSLVLVGAMMMRVAKDIEWGDMKEGVPAFVTMALMPLSFSIANGIIAGLGVYVALHWYDWARHGYGKVRNALDERRNQVAAAAGEVGPAAQDVV
;
A
#
# COMPACT_ATOMS: atom_id res chain seq x y z
N MET A 1 1.20 58.27 -26.16
CA MET A 1 1.36 57.98 -24.71
C MET A 1 0.57 56.72 -24.38
N THR A 2 1.22 55.82 -23.64
CA THR A 2 1.00 54.37 -23.56
C THR A 2 -0.21 53.94 -22.74
N SER A 3 -1.18 53.27 -23.38
CA SER A 3 -2.17 52.42 -22.71
C SER A 3 -1.61 51.00 -22.62
N LYS A 4 -1.05 50.62 -21.46
CA LYS A 4 -0.61 49.25 -21.18
C LYS A 4 -1.83 48.40 -20.82
N GLY A 5 -2.36 47.66 -21.80
CA GLY A 5 -3.24 46.53 -21.54
C GLY A 5 -2.48 45.42 -20.81
N THR A 6 -2.61 45.35 -19.49
CA THR A 6 -2.10 44.24 -18.68
C THR A 6 -2.82 42.96 -19.08
N ARG A 7 -2.09 41.99 -19.64
CA ARG A 7 -2.63 40.67 -20.03
C ARG A 7 -3.29 39.98 -18.83
N PRO A 8 -4.41 39.27 -18.98
CA PRO A 8 -5.14 38.62 -17.87
C PRO A 8 -4.26 37.70 -17.01
N TRP A 9 -3.23 37.09 -17.62
CA TRP A 9 -2.25 36.24 -16.94
C TRP A 9 -1.37 36.96 -15.91
N SER A 10 -1.05 38.25 -16.08
CA SER A 10 -0.23 38.98 -15.10
C SER A 10 -1.01 39.29 -13.82
N ARG A 11 -2.31 39.55 -13.94
CA ARG A 11 -3.19 39.78 -12.78
C ARG A 11 -3.36 38.53 -11.93
N LEU A 12 -3.44 37.35 -12.57
CA LEU A 12 -3.50 36.06 -11.88
C LEU A 12 -2.21 35.77 -11.08
N SER A 13 -1.03 36.04 -11.65
CA SER A 13 0.23 35.85 -10.92
C SER A 13 0.43 36.83 -9.75
N GLU A 14 -0.04 38.07 -9.90
CA GLU A 14 -0.02 39.05 -8.82
C GLU A 14 -0.96 38.64 -7.68
N ALA A 15 -2.17 38.18 -8.00
CA ALA A 15 -3.12 37.64 -7.02
C ALA A 15 -2.56 36.40 -6.30
N GLU A 16 -1.94 35.48 -7.04
CA GLU A 16 -1.28 34.29 -6.46
C GLU A 16 -0.19 34.69 -5.47
N THR A 17 0.64 35.66 -5.83
CA THR A 17 1.74 36.16 -4.98
C THR A 17 1.20 36.86 -3.73
N ALA A 18 0.11 37.61 -3.86
CA ALA A 18 -0.54 38.28 -2.73
C ALA A 18 -1.12 37.28 -1.73
N VAL A 19 -1.83 36.25 -2.20
CA VAL A 19 -2.37 35.18 -1.35
C VAL A 19 -1.23 34.42 -0.66
N ASN A 20 -0.18 34.07 -1.40
CA ASN A 20 0.98 33.38 -0.83
C ASN A 20 1.63 34.19 0.30
N ARG A 21 1.83 35.50 0.11
CA ARG A 21 2.40 36.38 1.13
C ARG A 21 1.47 36.54 2.35
N ALA A 22 0.17 36.67 2.11
CA ALA A 22 -0.81 36.77 3.19
C ALA A 22 -0.87 35.51 4.05
N VAL A 23 -0.86 34.32 3.41
CA VAL A 23 -0.88 33.04 4.12
C VAL A 23 0.45 32.78 4.84
N ALA A 24 1.59 33.09 4.23
CA ALA A 24 2.91 32.95 4.87
C ALA A 24 3.02 33.78 6.16
N GLY A 25 2.53 35.03 6.15
CA GLY A 25 2.52 35.91 7.33
C GLY A 25 1.49 35.53 8.41
N SER A 26 0.53 34.66 8.08
CA SER A 26 -0.55 34.24 9.00
C SER A 26 -0.09 33.21 10.04
N ARG A 27 -0.94 32.92 11.03
CA ARG A 27 -0.71 31.84 12.00
C ARG A 27 -0.56 30.47 11.32
N VAL A 28 -1.28 30.25 10.22
CA VAL A 28 -1.21 29.00 9.43
C VAL A 28 0.18 28.86 8.81
N GLY A 29 0.67 29.90 8.13
CA GLY A 29 2.00 29.88 7.51
C GLY A 29 3.14 29.65 8.50
N ARG A 30 3.02 30.24 9.71
CA ARG A 30 3.97 29.99 10.81
C ARG A 30 3.90 28.57 11.35
N TYR A 31 2.71 28.01 11.55
CA TYR A 31 2.53 26.63 12.02
C TYR A 31 3.15 25.60 11.06
N PHE A 32 2.85 25.73 9.76
CA PHE A 32 3.36 24.83 8.73
C PHE A 32 4.81 25.13 8.32
N LYS A 33 5.44 26.16 8.90
CA LYS A 33 6.82 26.58 8.62
C LYS A 33 7.07 26.85 7.11
N LEU A 34 6.11 27.49 6.43
CA LEU A 34 6.15 27.70 4.96
C LEU A 34 7.46 28.38 4.50
N ASP A 35 7.83 29.50 5.14
CA ASP A 35 9.04 30.25 4.79
C ASP A 35 10.32 29.45 5.07
N ALA A 36 10.38 28.78 6.24
CA ALA A 36 11.55 27.99 6.63
C ALA A 36 11.76 26.77 5.70
N ARG A 37 10.68 26.18 5.19
CA ARG A 37 10.73 25.05 4.25
C ARG A 37 10.81 25.48 2.77
N LYS A 38 10.90 26.79 2.50
CA LYS A 38 10.96 27.38 1.15
C LYS A 38 9.78 26.98 0.26
N SER A 39 8.58 26.93 0.84
CA SER A 39 7.34 26.58 0.14
C SER A 39 6.30 27.71 0.19
N SER A 40 5.27 27.61 -0.66
CA SER A 40 4.17 28.59 -0.74
C SER A 40 2.82 27.88 -0.71
N PHE A 41 1.77 28.58 -0.29
CA PHE A 41 0.43 28.00 -0.17
C PHE A 41 -0.09 27.41 -1.49
N THR A 42 0.08 28.12 -2.60
CA THR A 42 -0.36 27.61 -3.92
C THR A 42 0.48 26.43 -4.41
N LYS A 43 1.77 26.39 -4.06
CA LYS A 43 2.65 25.26 -4.37
C LYS A 43 2.22 24.01 -3.60
N GLU A 44 1.90 24.15 -2.32
CA GLU A 44 1.38 23.04 -1.49
C GLU A 44 0.03 22.52 -2.01
N LEU A 45 -0.87 23.41 -2.45
CA LEU A 45 -2.16 23.00 -3.03
C LEU A 45 -1.98 22.22 -4.34
N ARG A 46 -1.06 22.68 -5.20
CA ARG A 46 -0.73 22.00 -6.46
C ARG A 46 -0.04 20.67 -6.22
N ALA A 47 0.88 20.61 -5.25
CA ALA A 47 1.53 19.39 -4.82
C ALA A 47 0.51 18.38 -4.27
N GLY A 48 -0.42 18.84 -3.43
CA GLY A 48 -1.47 17.97 -2.88
C GLY A 48 -2.41 17.45 -3.96
N ALA A 49 -2.80 18.29 -4.92
CA ALA A 49 -3.56 17.85 -6.08
C ALA A 49 -2.79 16.82 -6.91
N ALA A 50 -1.49 17.03 -7.15
CA ALA A 50 -0.65 16.07 -7.87
C ALA A 50 -0.56 14.72 -7.15
N THR A 51 -0.33 14.72 -5.83
CA THR A 51 -0.33 13.50 -5.00
C THR A 51 -1.69 12.80 -5.02
N PHE A 52 -2.79 13.55 -4.89
CA PHE A 52 -4.13 12.96 -4.97
C PHE A 52 -4.36 12.31 -6.34
N LEU A 53 -3.99 12.99 -7.43
CA LEU A 53 -4.14 12.46 -8.78
C LEU A 53 -3.31 11.18 -9.00
N THR A 54 -2.15 11.03 -8.37
CA THR A 54 -1.39 9.78 -8.44
C THR A 54 -1.94 8.69 -7.53
N MET A 55 -2.68 9.04 -6.48
CA MET A 55 -3.25 8.10 -5.49
C MET A 55 -4.73 7.75 -5.71
N ALA A 56 -5.47 8.50 -6.54
CA ALA A 56 -6.92 8.37 -6.65
C ALA A 56 -7.39 6.95 -7.02
N TYR A 57 -6.53 6.19 -7.72
CA TYR A 57 -6.81 4.81 -8.09
C TYR A 57 -7.12 3.92 -6.86
N ILE A 58 -6.47 4.17 -5.73
CA ILE A 58 -6.55 3.35 -4.49
C ILE A 58 -7.99 3.19 -4.02
N ILE A 59 -8.83 4.22 -4.23
CA ILE A 59 -10.24 4.18 -3.86
C ILE A 59 -10.93 2.96 -4.47
N SER A 60 -10.70 2.73 -5.76
CA SER A 60 -11.26 1.59 -6.49
C SER A 60 -10.52 0.29 -6.21
N VAL A 61 -9.19 0.34 -6.08
CA VAL A 61 -8.35 -0.85 -6.00
C VAL A 61 -8.43 -1.53 -4.64
N ASN A 62 -8.36 -0.76 -3.55
CA ASN A 62 -8.51 -1.32 -2.21
C ASN A 62 -9.85 -2.04 -2.07
N ALA A 63 -10.93 -1.41 -2.55
CA ALA A 63 -12.25 -2.00 -2.56
C ALA A 63 -12.31 -3.29 -3.39
N ALA A 64 -11.66 -3.33 -4.55
CA ALA A 64 -11.59 -4.53 -5.38
C ALA A 64 -10.84 -5.68 -4.66
N VAL A 65 -9.63 -5.44 -4.17
CA VAL A 65 -8.81 -6.45 -3.49
C VAL A 65 -9.50 -6.98 -2.23
N LEU A 66 -10.07 -6.11 -1.40
CA LEU A 66 -10.76 -6.56 -0.18
C LEU A 66 -12.07 -7.29 -0.50
N THR A 67 -12.74 -6.99 -1.62
CA THR A 67 -13.94 -7.72 -2.03
C THR A 67 -13.61 -9.15 -2.51
N ASP A 68 -12.42 -9.38 -3.09
CA ASP A 68 -11.95 -10.73 -3.46
C ASP A 68 -11.85 -11.67 -2.25
N SER A 69 -11.67 -11.13 -1.04
CA SER A 69 -11.70 -11.94 0.19
C SER A 69 -13.10 -12.48 0.52
N GLY A 70 -14.14 -12.09 -0.23
CA GLY A 70 -15.54 -12.33 0.08
C GLY A 70 -16.15 -11.31 1.03
N GLY A 71 -15.33 -10.46 1.65
CA GLY A 71 -15.78 -9.44 2.59
C GLY A 71 -16.58 -10.04 3.76
N PRO A 72 -17.60 -9.33 4.27
CA PRO A 72 -18.47 -9.86 5.30
C PRO A 72 -19.60 -10.77 4.76
N CYS A 73 -19.58 -11.12 3.46
CA CYS A 73 -20.61 -11.93 2.83
C CYS A 73 -20.42 -13.41 3.17
N THR A 74 -21.52 -14.09 3.46
CA THR A 74 -21.52 -15.50 3.85
C THR A 74 -22.48 -16.31 3.00
N VAL A 75 -22.49 -17.63 3.19
CA VAL A 75 -23.44 -18.55 2.54
C VAL A 75 -24.91 -18.15 2.79
N ARG A 76 -25.21 -17.38 3.85
CA ARG A 76 -26.56 -16.87 4.15
C ARG A 76 -27.07 -15.82 3.16
N ASP A 77 -26.15 -15.13 2.48
CA ASP A 77 -26.49 -14.09 1.51
C ASP A 77 -26.78 -14.67 0.12
N CYS A 78 -26.65 -16.00 -0.03
CA CYS A 78 -26.95 -16.71 -1.25
C CYS A 78 -28.46 -16.85 -1.47
N THR A 79 -28.92 -16.58 -2.69
CA THR A 79 -30.29 -16.92 -3.08
C THR A 79 -30.44 -18.45 -3.21
N PRO A 80 -31.51 -19.06 -2.68
CA PRO A 80 -31.78 -20.49 -2.91
C PRO A 80 -31.97 -20.75 -4.41
N VAL A 81 -31.34 -21.80 -4.94
CA VAL A 81 -31.51 -22.18 -6.35
C VAL A 81 -32.81 -23.00 -6.47
N PRO A 82 -33.77 -22.61 -7.33
CA PRO A 82 -34.94 -23.43 -7.58
C PRO A 82 -34.51 -24.70 -8.34
N THR A 83 -34.57 -25.87 -7.68
CA THR A 83 -34.49 -27.15 -8.39
C THR A 83 -35.77 -27.34 -9.21
N ASN A 84 -35.63 -27.76 -10.47
CA ASN A 84 -36.73 -27.91 -11.44
C ASN A 84 -37.68 -29.11 -11.13
N SER A 85 -37.79 -29.48 -9.87
CA SER A 85 -38.61 -30.57 -9.36
C SER A 85 -39.18 -30.11 -8.03
N THR A 86 -40.43 -30.48 -7.72
CA THR A 86 -41.30 -30.11 -6.58
C THR A 86 -40.75 -30.46 -5.18
N VAL A 87 -39.46 -30.26 -4.95
CA VAL A 87 -38.74 -30.45 -3.69
C VAL A 87 -38.36 -29.06 -3.18
N ALA A 88 -38.63 -28.81 -1.90
CA ALA A 88 -38.29 -27.57 -1.22
C ALA A 88 -36.85 -27.12 -1.53
N ALA A 89 -36.67 -25.82 -1.76
CA ALA A 89 -35.36 -25.23 -2.08
C ALA A 89 -34.30 -25.69 -1.07
N THR A 90 -33.28 -26.39 -1.56
CA THR A 90 -32.15 -26.84 -0.74
C THR A 90 -31.41 -25.62 -0.19
N PRO A 91 -31.05 -25.59 1.10
CA PRO A 91 -30.27 -24.50 1.66
C PRO A 91 -28.92 -24.39 0.91
N PRO A 92 -28.44 -23.17 0.61
CA PRO A 92 -27.21 -22.99 -0.13
C PRO A 92 -26.03 -23.63 0.62
N GLY A 93 -25.27 -24.45 -0.08
CA GLY A 93 -24.03 -25.06 0.42
C GLY A 93 -22.82 -24.12 0.33
N PRO A 94 -21.66 -24.51 0.88
CA PRO A 94 -20.42 -23.72 0.83
C PRO A 94 -19.91 -23.45 -0.59
N GLU A 95 -20.38 -24.21 -1.58
CA GLU A 95 -20.05 -24.01 -3.00
C GLU A 95 -20.57 -22.67 -3.54
N CYS A 96 -21.55 -22.05 -2.89
CA CYS A 96 -22.08 -20.75 -3.30
C CYS A 96 -21.06 -19.60 -3.19
N THR A 97 -20.11 -19.69 -2.26
CA THR A 97 -19.11 -18.64 -2.04
C THR A 97 -17.84 -18.86 -2.86
N VAL A 98 -17.65 -20.03 -3.47
CA VAL A 98 -16.46 -20.35 -4.27
C VAL A 98 -16.63 -19.83 -5.69
N ALA A 99 -15.52 -19.37 -6.30
CA ALA A 99 -15.50 -18.97 -7.70
C ALA A 99 -15.99 -20.11 -8.61
N GLY A 100 -17.14 -19.89 -9.24
CA GLY A 100 -17.85 -20.87 -10.07
C GLY A 100 -19.36 -20.89 -9.84
N ALA A 101 -19.83 -20.56 -8.63
CA ALA A 101 -21.25 -20.39 -8.36
C ALA A 101 -21.70 -18.96 -8.67
N ASN A 102 -22.26 -18.76 -9.87
CA ASN A 102 -22.91 -17.50 -10.26
C ASN A 102 -24.21 -17.26 -9.48
N ASN A 103 -24.13 -17.12 -8.15
CA ASN A 103 -25.28 -16.86 -7.30
C ASN A 103 -25.58 -15.35 -7.27
N PRO A 104 -26.77 -14.91 -7.71
CA PRO A 104 -27.09 -13.49 -7.79
C PRO A 104 -27.16 -12.81 -6.41
N GLY A 105 -27.55 -13.53 -5.34
CA GLY A 105 -27.58 -12.99 -3.97
C GLY A 105 -26.18 -12.67 -3.45
N TYR A 106 -25.25 -13.62 -3.60
CA TYR A 106 -23.86 -13.43 -3.18
C TYR A 106 -23.18 -12.29 -3.95
N GLN A 107 -23.37 -12.22 -5.27
CA GLN A 107 -22.84 -11.13 -6.10
C GLN A 107 -23.40 -9.75 -5.72
N GLN A 108 -24.67 -9.67 -5.32
CA GLN A 108 -25.25 -8.42 -4.79
C GLN A 108 -24.62 -8.01 -3.45
N CYS A 109 -24.33 -8.98 -2.57
CA CYS A 109 -23.62 -8.72 -1.32
C CYS A 109 -22.20 -8.20 -1.57
N LEU A 110 -21.46 -8.80 -2.52
CA LEU A 110 -20.13 -8.34 -2.90
C LEU A 110 -20.17 -6.93 -3.51
N ALA A 111 -21.13 -6.64 -4.39
CA ALA A 111 -21.30 -5.30 -4.97
C ALA A 111 -21.58 -4.23 -3.90
N ARG A 112 -22.41 -4.56 -2.89
CA ARG A 112 -22.64 -3.68 -1.73
C ARG A 112 -21.38 -3.50 -0.90
N THR A 113 -20.68 -4.58 -0.60
CA THR A 113 -19.42 -4.56 0.16
C THR A 113 -18.37 -3.70 -0.54
N LYS A 114 -18.20 -3.85 -1.86
CA LYS A 114 -17.30 -3.02 -2.65
C LYS A 114 -17.65 -1.53 -2.57
N SER A 115 -18.94 -1.20 -2.56
CA SER A 115 -19.43 0.18 -2.40
C SER A 115 -19.10 0.76 -1.03
N ASP A 116 -19.32 -0.02 0.03
CA ASP A 116 -18.95 0.35 1.41
C ASP A 116 -17.43 0.56 1.55
N LEU A 117 -16.63 -0.31 0.93
CA LEU A 117 -15.17 -0.24 0.97
C LEU A 117 -14.59 0.97 0.22
N VAL A 118 -15.21 1.42 -0.86
CA VAL A 118 -14.84 2.68 -1.53
C VAL A 118 -14.95 3.86 -0.57
N VAL A 119 -16.06 3.93 0.17
CA VAL A 119 -16.31 4.98 1.16
C VAL A 119 -15.36 4.84 2.34
N ALA A 120 -15.17 3.62 2.87
CA ALA A 120 -14.24 3.35 3.95
C ALA A 120 -12.81 3.77 3.59
N THR A 121 -12.37 3.46 2.37
CA THR A 121 -11.04 3.85 1.85
C THR A 121 -10.88 5.36 1.80
N ALA A 122 -11.86 6.07 1.22
CA ALA A 122 -11.80 7.52 1.09
C ALA A 122 -11.85 8.23 2.46
N VAL A 123 -12.68 7.76 3.39
CA VAL A 123 -12.74 8.30 4.76
C VAL A 123 -11.45 8.02 5.53
N ALA A 124 -10.92 6.80 5.47
CA ALA A 124 -9.66 6.44 6.12
C ALA A 124 -8.49 7.26 5.57
N ALA A 125 -8.38 7.40 4.24
CA ALA A 125 -7.35 8.19 3.59
C ALA A 125 -7.48 9.68 3.89
N MET A 126 -8.71 10.21 3.92
CA MET A 126 -8.99 11.58 4.34
C MET A 126 -8.53 11.82 5.78
N ALA A 127 -8.99 11.00 6.73
CA ALA A 127 -8.68 11.17 8.15
C ALA A 127 -7.17 11.03 8.42
N GLY A 128 -6.54 10.01 7.83
CA GLY A 128 -5.10 9.77 8.00
C GLY A 128 -4.23 10.85 7.37
N SER A 129 -4.54 11.27 6.13
CA SER A 129 -3.80 12.35 5.47
C SER A 129 -4.01 13.70 6.16
N PHE A 130 -5.22 13.96 6.67
CA PHE A 130 -5.51 15.18 7.44
C PHE A 130 -4.72 15.20 8.75
N ALA A 131 -4.73 14.10 9.50
CA ALA A 131 -3.98 13.96 10.75
C ALA A 131 -2.46 14.05 10.50
N MET A 132 -1.95 13.48 9.40
CA MET A 132 -0.53 13.54 9.05
C MET A 132 -0.10 14.97 8.75
N GLY A 133 -0.92 15.67 7.97
CA GLY A 133 -0.68 17.08 7.69
C GLY A 133 -0.74 17.94 8.93
N LEU A 134 -1.75 17.74 9.79
CA LEU A 134 -1.95 18.57 10.98
C LEU A 134 -0.91 18.29 12.07
N PHE A 135 -0.64 17.04 12.42
CA PHE A 135 0.18 16.70 13.59
C PHE A 135 1.67 16.52 13.27
N ALA A 136 1.98 15.79 12.19
CA ALA A 136 3.36 15.53 11.79
C ALA A 136 3.94 16.66 10.92
N ASN A 137 3.09 17.46 10.27
CA ASN A 137 3.48 18.51 9.32
C ASN A 137 4.42 17.95 8.24
N LEU A 138 4.06 16.82 7.63
CA LEU A 138 4.81 16.21 6.54
C LEU A 138 3.94 16.12 5.27
N PRO A 139 4.52 16.25 4.07
CA PRO A 139 3.79 16.18 2.80
C PRO A 139 3.49 14.72 2.39
N LEU A 140 3.10 13.89 3.37
CA LEU A 140 2.88 12.46 3.20
C LEU A 140 1.38 12.19 3.24
N ALA A 141 0.88 11.56 2.19
CA ALA A 141 -0.50 11.10 2.13
C ALA A 141 -0.60 9.64 2.62
N LEU A 142 -1.68 9.37 3.34
CA LEU A 142 -1.96 8.06 3.92
C LEU A 142 -3.20 7.48 3.28
N ALA A 143 -3.18 6.18 3.02
CA ALA A 143 -4.31 5.41 2.55
C ALA A 143 -4.14 3.92 2.95
N PRO A 144 -5.17 3.08 2.82
CA PRO A 144 -5.05 1.64 3.09
C PRO A 144 -3.95 0.98 2.24
N GLY A 145 -2.95 0.36 2.86
CA GLY A 145 -1.71 -0.07 2.20
C GLY A 145 -1.84 -1.28 1.30
N MET A 146 -1.55 -1.13 0.00
CA MET A 146 -1.77 -2.20 -1.00
C MET A 146 -1.11 -3.54 -0.66
N GLY A 147 0.08 -3.52 -0.05
CA GLY A 147 0.75 -4.75 0.39
C GLY A 147 0.01 -5.46 1.53
N ALA A 148 -0.36 -4.71 2.58
CA ALA A 148 -1.15 -5.21 3.69
C ALA A 148 -2.55 -5.67 3.23
N ASN A 149 -3.16 -4.98 2.27
CA ASN A 149 -4.46 -5.33 1.70
C ASN A 149 -4.42 -6.71 1.03
N ALA A 150 -3.37 -6.99 0.26
CA ALA A 150 -3.22 -8.27 -0.41
C ALA A 150 -2.92 -9.41 0.58
N TYR A 151 -2.09 -9.17 1.61
CA TYR A 151 -1.89 -10.14 2.69
C TYR A 151 -3.21 -10.44 3.42
N PHE A 152 -3.96 -9.39 3.77
CA PHE A 152 -5.27 -9.51 4.39
C PHE A 152 -6.24 -10.34 3.53
N ALA A 153 -6.39 -9.98 2.25
CA ALA A 153 -7.38 -10.59 1.37
C ALA A 153 -7.04 -12.03 1.00
N TYR A 154 -5.77 -12.31 0.69
CA TYR A 154 -5.39 -13.59 0.08
C TYR A 154 -4.72 -14.57 1.04
N ASN A 155 -4.06 -14.09 2.10
CA ASN A 155 -3.37 -14.97 3.05
C ASN A 155 -4.13 -15.11 4.38
N MET A 156 -4.72 -14.03 4.92
CA MET A 156 -5.46 -14.10 6.18
C MET A 156 -6.89 -14.62 5.98
N VAL A 157 -7.67 -13.93 5.15
CA VAL A 157 -9.07 -14.28 4.88
C VAL A 157 -9.17 -15.32 3.78
N GLY A 158 -8.25 -15.28 2.83
CA GLY A 158 -8.28 -16.12 1.64
C GLY A 158 -9.34 -15.68 0.64
N PHE A 159 -9.15 -16.10 -0.61
CA PHE A 159 -10.07 -15.79 -1.69
C PHE A 159 -11.47 -16.33 -1.35
N HIS A 160 -12.46 -15.43 -1.31
CA HIS A 160 -13.83 -15.68 -0.86
C HIS A 160 -13.98 -16.40 0.49
N GLY A 161 -13.07 -16.15 1.43
CA GLY A 161 -13.15 -16.72 2.79
C GLY A 161 -12.62 -18.15 2.90
N SER A 162 -11.86 -18.62 1.91
CA SER A 162 -11.19 -19.94 1.93
C SER A 162 -10.05 -20.05 2.95
N GLY A 163 -9.62 -18.94 3.54
CA GLY A 163 -8.50 -18.86 4.46
C GLY A 163 -8.82 -19.33 5.88
N PRO A 164 -7.80 -19.33 6.76
CA PRO A 164 -7.91 -19.86 8.12
C PRO A 164 -8.73 -18.97 9.06
N ILE A 165 -9.01 -17.72 8.69
CA ILE A 165 -9.65 -16.72 9.55
C ILE A 165 -10.76 -16.00 8.77
N GLY A 166 -11.96 -15.87 9.36
CA GLY A 166 -13.04 -15.11 8.74
C GLY A 166 -12.77 -13.59 8.71
N TYR A 167 -13.34 -12.90 7.73
CA TYR A 167 -13.16 -11.46 7.49
C TYR A 167 -13.36 -10.56 8.73
N SER A 168 -14.40 -10.80 9.53
CA SER A 168 -14.68 -10.03 10.76
C SER A 168 -13.60 -10.20 11.84
N THR A 169 -13.00 -11.38 11.91
CA THR A 169 -11.90 -11.66 12.84
C THR A 169 -10.61 -11.07 12.32
N ALA A 170 -10.39 -11.10 11.00
CA ALA A 170 -9.25 -10.43 10.37
C ALA A 170 -9.29 -8.92 10.61
N LEU A 171 -10.44 -8.26 10.50
CA LEU A 171 -10.58 -6.83 10.86
C LEU A 171 -10.27 -6.56 12.34
N ALA A 172 -10.65 -7.47 13.24
CA ALA A 172 -10.30 -7.36 14.66
C ALA A 172 -8.79 -7.52 14.91
N VAL A 173 -8.11 -8.34 14.10
CA VAL A 173 -6.64 -8.44 14.10
C VAL A 173 -6.00 -7.13 13.66
N VAL A 174 -6.47 -6.52 12.56
CA VAL A 174 -5.97 -5.20 12.09
C VAL A 174 -6.21 -4.12 13.14
N MET A 175 -7.40 -4.10 13.77
CA MET A 175 -7.70 -3.17 14.86
C MET A 175 -6.72 -3.34 16.04
N LEU A 176 -6.49 -4.59 16.47
CA LEU A 176 -5.57 -4.88 17.57
C LEU A 176 -4.14 -4.54 17.21
N GLU A 177 -3.70 -4.83 15.99
CA GLU A 177 -2.39 -4.46 15.48
C GLU A 177 -2.18 -2.93 15.49
N GLY A 178 -3.15 -2.16 14.99
CA GLY A 178 -3.14 -0.71 15.09
C GLY A 178 -3.07 -0.19 16.53
N LEU A 179 -3.77 -0.82 17.48
CA LEU A 179 -3.70 -0.45 18.91
C LEU A 179 -2.35 -0.78 19.54
N VAL A 180 -1.81 -1.97 19.26
CA VAL A 180 -0.47 -2.37 19.69
C VAL A 180 0.54 -1.39 19.14
N PHE A 181 0.42 -1.00 17.87
CA PHE A 181 1.29 -0.02 17.27
C PHE A 181 1.14 1.38 17.80
N PHE A 182 -0.07 1.81 18.11
CA PHE A 182 -0.28 3.08 18.74
C PHE A 182 0.44 3.12 20.09
N ALA A 183 0.35 2.05 20.88
CA ALA A 183 1.07 1.92 22.14
C ALA A 183 2.60 1.87 21.96
N LEU A 184 3.11 1.08 21.00
CA LEU A 184 4.54 0.97 20.71
C LEU A 184 5.13 2.29 20.18
N SER A 185 4.38 3.00 19.34
CA SER A 185 4.70 4.33 18.86
C SER A 185 4.69 5.31 20.02
N ALA A 186 3.70 5.25 20.92
CA ALA A 186 3.62 6.14 22.08
C ALA A 186 4.85 5.99 23.01
N VAL A 187 5.36 4.76 23.19
CA VAL A 187 6.58 4.48 23.98
C VAL A 187 7.87 4.83 23.22
N GLY A 188 7.79 5.10 21.91
CA GLY A 188 8.95 5.37 21.06
C GLY A 188 9.75 4.10 20.69
N LEU A 189 9.17 2.91 20.87
CA LEU A 189 9.82 1.65 20.51
C LEU A 189 9.82 1.44 18.99
N ARG A 190 8.79 1.93 18.28
CA ARG A 190 8.67 1.77 16.83
C ARG A 190 9.82 2.44 16.07
N SER A 191 10.24 3.65 16.47
CA SER A 191 11.38 4.31 15.83
C SER A 191 12.71 3.60 16.11
N ARG A 192 12.86 2.93 17.26
CA ARG A 192 14.03 2.09 17.54
C ARG A 192 14.03 0.81 16.70
N LEU A 193 12.88 0.15 16.57
CA LEU A 193 12.72 -1.04 15.74
C LEU A 193 13.01 -0.74 14.26
N ALA A 194 12.51 0.41 13.78
CA ALA A 194 12.78 0.93 12.45
C ALA A 194 14.29 1.05 12.14
N ARG A 195 15.08 1.49 13.13
CA ARG A 195 16.54 1.65 13.00
C ARG A 195 17.31 0.32 13.05
N MET A 196 16.72 -0.76 13.55
CA MET A 196 17.37 -2.08 13.55
C MET A 196 17.38 -2.73 12.16
N ILE A 197 16.52 -2.28 11.24
CA ILE A 197 16.40 -2.90 9.92
C ILE A 197 17.50 -2.36 8.99
N PRO A 198 18.35 -3.25 8.43
CA PRO A 198 19.40 -2.87 7.48
C PRO A 198 18.88 -2.03 6.31
N ARG A 199 19.68 -1.06 5.86
CA ARG A 199 19.30 -0.15 4.76
C ARG A 199 18.97 -0.91 3.48
N ASN A 200 19.79 -1.90 3.10
CA ASN A 200 19.58 -2.73 1.92
C ASN A 200 18.22 -3.46 1.93
N ILE A 201 17.80 -4.03 3.08
CA ILE A 201 16.50 -4.70 3.21
C ILE A 201 15.35 -3.69 3.14
N ARG A 202 15.49 -2.50 3.73
CA ARG A 202 14.46 -1.44 3.61
C ARG A 202 14.24 -1.03 2.15
N LEU A 203 15.33 -0.79 1.41
CA LEU A 203 15.28 -0.44 -0.01
C LEU A 203 14.72 -1.59 -0.86
N ALA A 204 15.19 -2.82 -0.61
CA ALA A 204 14.72 -4.01 -1.30
C ALA A 204 13.24 -4.31 -1.02
N SER A 205 12.74 -4.00 0.18
CA SER A 205 11.33 -4.17 0.53
C SER A 205 10.45 -3.25 -0.30
N ALA A 206 10.83 -1.97 -0.46
CA ALA A 206 10.11 -1.05 -1.34
C ALA A 206 10.05 -1.57 -2.79
N VAL A 207 11.18 -2.06 -3.32
CA VAL A 207 11.21 -2.63 -4.68
C VAL A 207 10.37 -3.90 -4.80
N GLY A 208 10.47 -4.82 -3.83
CA GLY A 208 9.74 -6.08 -3.82
C GLY A 208 8.23 -5.87 -3.73
N ILE A 209 7.76 -4.88 -2.95
CA ILE A 209 6.36 -4.45 -2.94
C ILE A 209 5.95 -3.94 -4.32
N GLY A 210 6.78 -3.13 -4.98
CA GLY A 210 6.52 -2.69 -6.35
C GLY A 210 6.41 -3.84 -7.36
N LEU A 211 7.30 -4.83 -7.27
CA LEU A 211 7.24 -6.04 -8.11
C LEU A 211 5.99 -6.87 -7.82
N PHE A 212 5.59 -6.97 -6.56
CA PHE A 212 4.34 -7.63 -6.16
C PHE A 212 3.10 -6.90 -6.71
N LEU A 213 3.06 -5.57 -6.68
CA LEU A 213 1.99 -4.78 -7.29
C LEU A 213 1.97 -4.92 -8.81
N ALA A 214 3.13 -4.92 -9.46
CA ALA A 214 3.20 -5.17 -10.89
C ALA A 214 2.68 -6.57 -11.23
N PHE A 215 3.07 -7.58 -10.47
CA PHE A 215 2.60 -8.95 -10.66
C PHE A 215 1.08 -9.08 -10.48
N THR A 216 0.50 -8.48 -9.43
CA THR A 216 -0.96 -8.47 -9.23
C THR A 216 -1.69 -7.71 -10.35
N GLY A 217 -1.14 -6.60 -10.84
CA GLY A 217 -1.70 -5.85 -11.98
C GLY A 217 -1.62 -6.58 -13.33
N LEU A 218 -0.79 -7.63 -13.45
CA LEU A 218 -0.76 -8.51 -14.62
C LEU A 218 -1.76 -9.66 -14.54
N GLN A 219 -2.29 -9.98 -13.35
CA GLN A 219 -3.26 -11.05 -13.17
C GLN A 219 -4.67 -10.65 -13.63
N ALA A 220 -5.54 -11.65 -13.84
CA ALA A 220 -6.90 -11.44 -14.35
C ALA A 220 -7.84 -10.80 -13.31
N HIS A 221 -7.70 -11.14 -12.03
CA HIS A 221 -8.59 -10.65 -10.98
C HIS A 221 -8.46 -9.14 -10.73
N GLN A 222 -7.23 -8.63 -10.74
CA GLN A 222 -6.91 -7.25 -10.35
C GLN A 222 -6.38 -6.39 -11.50
N GLY A 223 -6.26 -6.94 -12.71
CA GLY A 223 -5.54 -6.26 -13.76
C GLY A 223 -5.87 -6.68 -15.18
N VAL A 224 -4.86 -6.66 -16.05
CA VAL A 224 -5.06 -6.87 -17.51
C VAL A 224 -5.24 -8.34 -17.89
N GLY A 225 -5.00 -9.28 -16.96
CA GLY A 225 -5.13 -10.71 -17.22
C GLY A 225 -4.12 -11.27 -18.20
N LEU A 226 -2.88 -10.73 -18.22
CA LEU A 226 -1.78 -11.26 -19.03
C LEU A 226 -1.17 -12.53 -18.43
N VAL A 227 -1.11 -12.61 -17.09
CA VAL A 227 -0.50 -13.72 -16.36
C VAL A 227 -1.59 -14.49 -15.61
N GLY A 228 -1.57 -15.82 -15.71
CA GLY A 228 -2.51 -16.69 -14.99
C GLY A 228 -1.87 -18.02 -14.57
N ALA A 229 -2.62 -18.82 -13.83
CA ALA A 229 -2.12 -20.05 -13.22
C ALA A 229 -1.91 -21.16 -14.27
N SER A 230 -0.86 -21.96 -14.09
CA SER A 230 -0.59 -23.17 -14.86
C SER A 230 -0.10 -24.27 -13.93
N PRO A 231 -0.66 -25.49 -13.99
CA PRO A 231 -0.21 -26.60 -13.14
C PRO A 231 1.24 -27.03 -13.45
N SER A 232 1.76 -26.72 -14.64
CA SER A 232 3.11 -27.15 -15.08
C SER A 232 4.21 -26.13 -14.79
N THR A 233 3.89 -24.84 -14.78
CA THR A 233 4.87 -23.74 -14.70
C THR A 233 4.57 -22.73 -13.60
N LEU A 234 3.54 -22.98 -12.79
CA LEU A 234 2.91 -22.06 -11.83
C LEU A 234 2.24 -20.85 -12.50
N VAL A 235 2.96 -20.15 -13.38
CA VAL A 235 2.49 -19.00 -14.17
C VAL A 235 2.60 -19.28 -15.67
N THR A 236 1.62 -18.82 -16.44
CA THR A 236 1.61 -18.89 -17.91
C THR A 236 1.04 -17.61 -18.51
N LEU A 237 1.30 -17.41 -19.80
CA LEU A 237 0.70 -16.34 -20.58
C LEU A 237 -0.79 -16.65 -20.80
N THR A 238 -1.65 -15.69 -20.49
CA THR A 238 -3.11 -15.82 -20.58
C THR A 238 -3.70 -14.76 -21.51
N ALA A 239 -4.63 -13.93 -21.05
CA ALA A 239 -5.43 -13.00 -21.86
C ALA A 239 -6.24 -13.72 -22.96
N CYS A 240 -6.96 -14.77 -22.55
CA CYS A 240 -7.62 -15.70 -23.46
C CYS A 240 -9.03 -15.26 -23.87
N SER A 241 -9.50 -15.69 -25.04
CA SER A 241 -10.90 -15.48 -25.44
C SER A 241 -11.85 -16.28 -24.56
N ASP A 242 -11.44 -17.51 -24.23
CA ASP A 242 -12.22 -18.46 -23.45
C ASP A 242 -11.44 -18.88 -22.20
N VAL A 243 -12.07 -18.71 -21.06
CA VAL A 243 -11.51 -18.98 -19.73
C VAL A 243 -12.43 -19.96 -19.01
N ASP A 244 -11.84 -20.95 -18.35
CA ASP A 244 -12.57 -21.82 -17.45
C ASP A 244 -13.04 -21.02 -16.23
N THR A 245 -14.35 -21.00 -15.98
CA THR A 245 -14.97 -20.27 -14.87
C THR A 245 -14.60 -20.79 -13.48
N VAL A 246 -14.11 -22.03 -13.38
CA VAL A 246 -13.76 -22.68 -12.12
C VAL A 246 -12.27 -22.59 -11.84
N THR A 247 -11.44 -22.93 -12.82
CA THR A 247 -9.98 -22.96 -12.63
C THR A 247 -9.30 -21.63 -12.99
N GLY A 248 -10.00 -20.73 -13.70
CA GLY A 248 -9.40 -19.53 -14.27
C GLY A 248 -8.38 -19.83 -15.37
N ALA A 249 -8.25 -21.10 -15.80
CA ALA A 249 -7.30 -21.52 -16.80
C ALA A 249 -7.75 -21.06 -18.20
N CYS A 250 -6.76 -20.72 -19.02
CA CYS A 250 -6.98 -20.41 -20.41
C CYS A 250 -7.32 -21.68 -21.21
N LEU A 251 -8.53 -21.76 -21.78
CA LEU A 251 -8.96 -22.88 -22.61
C LEU A 251 -8.56 -22.70 -24.08
N GLY A 252 -8.48 -21.46 -24.56
CA GLY A 252 -8.08 -21.15 -25.94
C GLY A 252 -7.95 -19.67 -26.24
N GLY A 253 -7.22 -19.34 -27.32
CA GLY A 253 -7.08 -17.97 -27.81
C GLY A 253 -6.20 -17.06 -26.96
N THR A 254 -4.98 -17.49 -26.64
CA THR A 254 -3.99 -16.69 -25.88
C THR A 254 -3.77 -15.30 -26.49
N MET A 255 -3.69 -14.27 -25.63
CA MET A 255 -3.60 -12.85 -26.02
C MET A 255 -4.72 -12.34 -26.96
N ARG A 256 -5.88 -13.01 -27.04
CA ARG A 256 -7.04 -12.53 -27.83
C ARG A 256 -8.12 -11.85 -27.01
N SER A 257 -7.94 -11.71 -25.70
CA SER A 257 -8.90 -11.00 -24.86
C SER A 257 -8.98 -9.50 -25.24
N PRO A 258 -10.19 -8.98 -25.53
CA PRO A 258 -10.35 -7.57 -25.88
C PRO A 258 -10.10 -6.64 -24.69
N THR A 259 -10.36 -7.09 -23.45
CA THR A 259 -10.09 -6.30 -22.24
C THR A 259 -8.60 -6.14 -21.98
N PHE A 260 -7.80 -7.17 -22.29
CA PHE A 260 -6.34 -7.10 -22.24
C PHE A 260 -5.79 -6.02 -23.19
N TRP A 261 -6.21 -6.03 -24.46
CA TRP A 261 -5.71 -5.06 -25.44
C TRP A 261 -6.11 -3.63 -25.09
N LEU A 262 -7.33 -3.42 -24.57
CA LEU A 262 -7.74 -2.12 -24.07
C LEU A 262 -6.85 -1.67 -22.90
N GLY A 263 -6.58 -2.56 -21.94
CA GLY A 263 -5.66 -2.31 -20.84
C GLY A 263 -4.22 -2.01 -21.31
N ALA A 264 -3.73 -2.72 -22.33
CA ALA A 264 -2.41 -2.49 -22.93
C ALA A 264 -2.31 -1.11 -23.61
N VAL A 265 -3.37 -0.66 -24.29
CA VAL A 265 -3.44 0.71 -24.81
C VAL A 265 -3.44 1.73 -23.67
N GLY A 266 -4.18 1.46 -22.60
CA GLY A 266 -4.14 2.27 -21.37
C GLY A 266 -2.73 2.36 -20.78
N PHE A 267 -2.01 1.25 -20.70
CA PHE A 267 -0.61 1.20 -20.28
C PHE A 267 0.28 2.09 -21.15
N LEU A 268 0.16 1.98 -22.49
CA LEU A 268 0.94 2.78 -23.42
C LEU A 268 0.66 4.28 -23.28
N ILE A 269 -0.61 4.67 -23.09
CA ILE A 269 -0.99 6.06 -22.85
C ILE A 269 -0.34 6.56 -21.56
N THR A 270 -0.50 5.84 -20.46
CA THR A 270 0.08 6.23 -19.17
C THR A 270 1.60 6.29 -19.23
N ALA A 271 2.25 5.29 -19.81
CA ALA A 271 3.70 5.23 -19.97
C ALA A 271 4.22 6.40 -20.83
N THR A 272 3.51 6.76 -21.91
CA THR A 272 3.85 7.88 -22.77
C THR A 272 3.68 9.22 -22.06
N CYS A 273 2.59 9.39 -21.30
CA CYS A 273 2.37 10.58 -20.47
C CYS A 273 3.42 10.71 -19.38
N LEU A 274 3.81 9.59 -18.75
CA LEU A 274 4.87 9.54 -17.74
C LEU A 274 6.24 9.88 -18.35
N ALA A 275 6.56 9.37 -19.55
CA ALA A 275 7.79 9.68 -20.27
C ALA A 275 7.90 11.16 -20.68
N ARG A 276 6.75 11.85 -20.83
CA ARG A 276 6.68 13.30 -21.10
C ARG A 276 6.52 14.16 -19.84
N ASP A 277 6.66 13.57 -18.65
CA ASP A 277 6.49 14.25 -17.35
C ASP A 277 5.15 15.02 -17.24
N VAL A 278 4.08 14.49 -17.84
CA VAL A 278 2.74 15.09 -17.76
C VAL A 278 2.14 14.82 -16.37
N LYS A 279 1.65 15.87 -15.71
CA LYS A 279 1.01 15.78 -14.39
C LYS A 279 -0.26 14.95 -14.45
N GLY A 280 -0.46 14.04 -13.51
CA GLY A 280 -1.60 13.12 -13.52
C GLY A 280 -1.53 12.05 -14.62
N SER A 281 -0.32 11.75 -15.12
CA SER A 281 -0.08 10.72 -16.15
C SER A 281 -0.83 9.41 -15.88
N MET A 282 -0.83 8.94 -14.63
CA MET A 282 -1.54 7.72 -14.18
C MET A 282 -3.04 7.75 -14.46
N ILE A 283 -3.70 8.89 -14.25
CA ILE A 283 -5.15 9.01 -14.41
C ILE A 283 -5.57 8.99 -15.87
N PHE A 284 -4.78 9.55 -16.79
CA PHE A 284 -5.21 9.66 -18.19
C PHE A 284 -5.43 8.30 -18.86
N GLY A 285 -4.51 7.35 -18.68
CA GLY A 285 -4.71 6.00 -19.24
C GLY A 285 -5.84 5.25 -18.55
N MET A 286 -5.96 5.39 -17.22
CA MET A 286 -7.05 4.79 -16.45
C MET A 286 -8.42 5.34 -16.88
N LEU A 287 -8.55 6.65 -17.05
CA LEU A 287 -9.77 7.30 -17.54
C LEU A 287 -10.08 6.87 -18.97
N PHE A 288 -9.09 6.81 -19.85
CA PHE A 288 -9.31 6.36 -21.23
C PHE A 288 -9.91 4.95 -21.27
N VAL A 289 -9.29 4.00 -20.57
CA VAL A 289 -9.79 2.62 -20.50
C VAL A 289 -11.17 2.56 -19.86
N THR A 290 -11.38 3.32 -18.78
CA THR A 290 -12.66 3.36 -18.07
C THR A 290 -13.79 3.91 -18.94
N VAL A 291 -13.57 5.03 -19.63
CA VAL A 291 -14.56 5.66 -20.52
C VAL A 291 -14.94 4.73 -21.67
N VAL A 292 -13.97 4.07 -22.31
CA VAL A 292 -14.24 3.09 -23.36
C VAL A 292 -15.04 1.90 -22.80
N SER A 293 -14.74 1.47 -21.58
CA SER A 293 -15.42 0.37 -20.91
C SER A 293 -16.85 0.70 -20.43
N TRP A 294 -17.26 1.97 -20.41
CA TRP A 294 -18.63 2.36 -20.08
C TRP A 294 -19.61 2.19 -21.26
N ILE A 295 -19.10 2.06 -22.48
CA ILE A 295 -19.92 1.90 -23.67
C ILE A 295 -20.54 0.50 -23.67
N ARG A 296 -21.87 0.42 -23.52
CA ARG A 296 -22.64 -0.83 -23.56
C ARG A 296 -22.67 -1.43 -24.96
N GLY A 297 -22.78 -2.75 -25.05
CA GLY A 297 -22.82 -3.49 -26.33
C GLY A 297 -21.45 -3.79 -26.94
N THR A 298 -20.36 -3.51 -26.21
CA THR A 298 -18.99 -3.87 -26.60
C THR A 298 -18.49 -5.07 -25.79
N SER A 299 -17.54 -5.84 -26.31
CA SER A 299 -16.92 -6.97 -25.59
C SER A 299 -16.05 -6.56 -24.40
N VAL A 300 -15.79 -5.26 -24.23
CA VAL A 300 -14.98 -4.67 -23.15
C VAL A 300 -15.82 -3.92 -22.12
N THR A 301 -17.14 -4.05 -22.18
CA THR A 301 -18.03 -3.27 -21.33
C THR A 301 -18.00 -3.73 -19.87
N MET A 302 -17.94 -2.78 -18.95
CA MET A 302 -18.14 -3.02 -17.52
C MET A 302 -19.62 -3.28 -17.17
N PHE A 303 -20.54 -2.95 -18.08
CA PHE A 303 -21.98 -3.10 -17.91
C PHE A 303 -22.55 -4.07 -18.95
N PRO A 304 -22.26 -5.39 -18.83
CA PRO A 304 -22.84 -6.38 -19.74
C PRO A 304 -24.36 -6.40 -19.58
N ASP A 305 -25.07 -6.90 -20.60
CA ASP A 305 -26.55 -6.99 -20.61
C ASP A 305 -27.09 -8.12 -19.71
N THR A 306 -26.58 -8.20 -18.48
CA THR A 306 -27.00 -9.09 -17.41
C THR A 306 -27.77 -8.30 -16.34
N PRO A 307 -28.58 -8.95 -15.48
CA PRO A 307 -29.26 -8.27 -14.37
C PRO A 307 -28.28 -7.48 -13.47
N VAL A 308 -27.08 -8.01 -13.25
CA VAL A 308 -26.02 -7.38 -12.47
C VAL A 308 -25.45 -6.15 -13.19
N GLY A 309 -25.14 -6.26 -14.49
CA GLY A 309 -24.65 -5.14 -15.28
C GLY A 309 -25.69 -4.02 -15.42
N ASN A 310 -26.98 -4.36 -15.54
CA ASN A 310 -28.09 -3.40 -15.54
C ASN A 310 -28.23 -2.66 -14.20
N ALA A 311 -28.13 -3.37 -13.08
CA ALA A 311 -28.15 -2.75 -11.76
C ALA A 311 -26.93 -1.84 -11.53
N GLY A 312 -25.74 -2.28 -11.96
CA GLY A 312 -24.52 -1.48 -11.94
C GLY A 312 -24.64 -0.20 -12.77
N PHE A 313 -25.22 -0.28 -13.97
CA PHE A 313 -25.46 0.88 -14.83
C PHE A 313 -26.50 1.84 -14.24
N ALA A 314 -27.55 1.32 -13.60
CA ALA A 314 -28.53 2.15 -12.90
C ALA A 314 -27.91 2.91 -11.71
N TYR A 315 -26.97 2.29 -11.00
CA TYR A 315 -26.19 2.93 -9.95
C TYR A 315 -25.22 3.97 -10.52
N PHE A 316 -24.50 3.64 -11.59
CA PHE A 316 -23.60 4.57 -12.30
C PHE A 316 -24.32 5.85 -12.77
N LYS A 317 -25.57 5.74 -13.25
CA LYS A 317 -26.37 6.93 -13.64
C LYS A 317 -26.63 7.90 -12.49
N LYS A 318 -26.56 7.44 -11.24
CA LYS A 318 -26.54 8.33 -10.07
C LYS A 318 -25.13 8.89 -9.95
N VAL A 319 -24.75 9.84 -10.80
CA VAL A 319 -23.39 10.42 -10.90
C VAL A 319 -22.86 10.88 -9.54
N VAL A 320 -23.76 11.36 -8.67
CA VAL A 320 -23.50 11.72 -7.29
C VAL A 320 -24.49 10.95 -6.41
N ASP A 321 -23.97 10.12 -5.51
CA ASP A 321 -24.75 9.44 -4.48
C ASP A 321 -23.91 9.33 -3.20
N PHE A 322 -24.56 9.44 -2.05
CA PHE A 322 -23.89 9.32 -0.76
C PHE A 322 -24.17 7.93 -0.19
N HIS A 323 -23.26 6.99 -0.48
CA HIS A 323 -23.36 5.65 0.09
C HIS A 323 -22.92 5.68 1.55
N MET A 324 -23.83 5.39 2.47
CA MET A 324 -23.49 5.27 3.89
C MET A 324 -23.07 3.83 4.18
N ILE A 325 -21.95 3.65 4.87
CA ILE A 325 -21.41 2.32 5.19
C ILE A 325 -22.43 1.56 6.04
N ARG A 326 -22.97 0.45 5.51
CA ARG A 326 -23.99 -0.36 6.22
C ARG A 326 -23.52 -1.76 6.56
N SER A 327 -22.64 -2.35 5.76
CA SER A 327 -22.32 -3.78 5.83
C SER A 327 -20.91 -4.08 6.34
N THR A 328 -19.96 -3.14 6.31
CA THR A 328 -18.57 -3.36 6.74
C THR A 328 -18.22 -2.68 8.07
N ALA A 329 -18.75 -1.49 8.35
CA ALA A 329 -18.43 -0.73 9.56
C ALA A 329 -18.80 -1.51 10.83
N GLY A 330 -17.87 -1.58 11.79
CA GLY A 330 -18.09 -2.17 13.10
C GLY A 330 -18.28 -3.70 13.12
N LYS A 331 -18.08 -4.42 12.01
CA LYS A 331 -18.13 -5.90 11.97
C LYS A 331 -16.84 -6.53 12.53
N LEU A 332 -16.48 -6.16 13.75
CA LEU A 332 -15.32 -6.69 14.47
C LEU A 332 -15.76 -7.91 15.30
N SER A 333 -15.10 -9.05 15.12
CA SER A 333 -15.33 -10.23 15.95
C SER A 333 -14.08 -10.62 16.71
N PHE A 334 -14.12 -10.51 18.03
CA PHE A 334 -13.04 -10.95 18.92
C PHE A 334 -13.20 -12.42 19.37
N GLY A 335 -14.26 -13.11 18.94
CA GLY A 335 -14.52 -14.49 19.33
C GLY A 335 -13.46 -15.50 18.82
N GLY A 336 -12.76 -15.17 17.74
CA GLY A 336 -11.74 -16.03 17.12
C GLY A 336 -10.38 -16.06 17.81
N PHE A 337 -10.11 -15.19 18.79
CA PHE A 337 -8.78 -15.01 19.42
C PHE A 337 -8.30 -16.21 20.25
N ARG A 338 -9.14 -17.22 20.43
CA ARG A 338 -8.77 -18.50 21.06
C ARG A 338 -7.92 -19.40 20.15
N HIS A 339 -7.91 -19.18 18.83
CA HIS A 339 -7.15 -19.98 17.88
C HIS A 339 -5.75 -19.41 17.63
N GLY A 340 -4.73 -20.29 17.58
CA GLY A 340 -3.33 -19.89 17.35
C GLY A 340 -3.08 -19.15 16.03
N ASN A 341 -3.88 -19.45 14.99
CA ASN A 341 -3.76 -18.81 13.67
C ASN A 341 -3.97 -17.29 13.73
N VAL A 342 -4.83 -16.81 14.64
CA VAL A 342 -5.10 -15.37 14.80
C VAL A 342 -3.87 -14.64 15.33
N TRP A 343 -3.13 -15.24 16.26
CA TRP A 343 -1.88 -14.68 16.80
C TRP A 343 -0.75 -14.70 15.78
N LEU A 344 -0.66 -15.76 14.96
CA LEU A 344 0.30 -15.82 13.86
C LEU A 344 0.02 -14.72 12.82
N ALA A 345 -1.25 -14.53 12.46
CA ALA A 345 -1.67 -13.48 11.54
C ALA A 345 -1.41 -12.08 12.12
N LEU A 346 -1.69 -11.87 13.42
CA LEU A 346 -1.37 -10.62 14.12
C LEU A 346 0.13 -10.31 14.08
N LEU A 347 0.97 -11.29 14.42
CA LEU A 347 2.44 -11.12 14.44
C LEU A 347 2.99 -10.88 13.03
N THR A 348 2.44 -11.56 12.03
CA THR A 348 2.84 -11.40 10.63
C THR A 348 2.44 -10.02 10.10
N LEU A 349 1.19 -9.59 10.34
CA LEU A 349 0.70 -8.28 9.94
C LEU A 349 1.51 -7.17 10.61
N LEU A 350 1.76 -7.28 11.91
CA LEU A 350 2.59 -6.34 12.66
C LEU A 350 3.99 -6.23 12.04
N TYR A 351 4.67 -7.33 11.76
CA TYR A 351 5.99 -7.26 11.15
C TYR A 351 5.96 -6.65 9.73
N VAL A 352 5.01 -7.07 8.88
CA VAL A 352 4.84 -6.54 7.52
C VAL A 352 4.58 -5.03 7.54
N ASP A 353 3.66 -4.57 8.40
CA ASP A 353 3.31 -3.16 8.51
C ASP A 353 4.48 -2.33 9.05
N VAL A 354 5.21 -2.80 10.07
CA VAL A 354 6.42 -2.10 10.55
C VAL A 354 7.36 -1.84 9.38
N LEU A 355 7.61 -2.85 8.56
CA LEU A 355 8.58 -2.74 7.47
C LEU A 355 8.09 -1.88 6.31
N ASP A 356 6.83 -2.02 5.93
CA ASP A 356 6.22 -1.25 4.85
C ASP A 356 6.14 0.24 5.23
N THR A 357 5.51 0.57 6.35
CA THR A 357 5.38 1.97 6.81
C THR A 357 6.74 2.59 7.11
N THR A 358 7.66 1.88 7.78
CA THR A 358 8.98 2.42 8.07
C THR A 358 9.76 2.63 6.78
N GLY A 359 9.79 1.63 5.90
CA GLY A 359 10.51 1.71 4.63
C GLY A 359 10.01 2.88 3.78
N THR A 360 8.69 2.97 3.58
CA THR A 360 8.06 4.04 2.80
C THR A 360 8.27 5.41 3.43
N MET A 361 7.98 5.59 4.73
CA MET A 361 8.16 6.89 5.40
C MET A 361 9.61 7.38 5.33
N TYR A 362 10.59 6.51 5.59
CA TYR A 362 12.00 6.88 5.50
C TYR A 362 12.42 7.21 4.07
N SER A 363 12.02 6.40 3.09
CA SER A 363 12.32 6.69 1.67
C SER A 363 11.70 8.02 1.22
N MET A 364 10.48 8.33 1.65
CA MET A 364 9.84 9.61 1.35
C MET A 364 10.49 10.78 2.10
N ALA A 365 10.88 10.56 3.36
CA ALA A 365 11.59 11.56 4.15
C ALA A 365 12.95 11.87 3.51
N GLU A 366 13.70 10.86 3.06
CA GLU A 366 14.97 11.03 2.37
C GLU A 366 14.80 11.77 1.04
N TYR A 367 13.80 11.36 0.24
CA TYR A 367 13.46 12.03 -1.01
C TYR A 367 13.04 13.50 -0.82
N GLY A 368 12.34 13.80 0.28
CA GLY A 368 11.92 15.15 0.65
C GLY A 368 13.00 15.98 1.36
N GLY A 369 14.14 15.38 1.72
CA GLY A 369 15.22 16.03 2.46
C GLY A 369 14.88 16.31 3.93
N PHE A 370 14.05 15.46 4.55
CA PHE A 370 13.61 15.55 5.94
C PHE A 370 14.40 14.64 6.90
N THR A 371 15.41 13.92 6.41
CA THR A 371 16.22 12.99 7.22
C THR A 371 17.36 13.70 7.96
N ASP A 372 17.53 13.32 9.23
CA ASP A 372 18.64 13.81 10.05
C ASP A 372 19.88 12.94 9.81
N GLY A 373 20.84 13.47 9.05
CA GLY A 373 22.02 12.75 8.57
C GLY A 373 22.94 12.12 9.63
N ALA A 374 22.74 12.40 10.93
CA ALA A 374 23.55 11.86 12.03
C ALA A 374 22.80 10.85 12.93
N GLY A 375 21.46 10.80 12.90
CA GLY A 375 20.65 10.04 13.87
C GLY A 375 19.83 8.89 13.28
N GLY A 376 19.79 8.76 11.95
CA GLY A 376 18.98 7.76 11.27
C GLY A 376 17.47 7.93 11.51
N GLY A 377 17.01 9.15 11.81
CA GLY A 377 15.61 9.54 12.00
C GLY A 377 15.17 10.64 11.03
N PHE A 378 13.91 11.07 11.09
CA PHE A 378 13.41 12.20 10.30
C PHE A 378 12.51 13.16 11.11
N GLU A 379 12.38 14.40 10.64
CA GLU A 379 11.59 15.44 11.33
C GLU A 379 10.14 14.97 11.51
N GLY A 380 9.70 14.86 12.77
CA GLY A 380 8.31 14.47 13.08
C GLY A 380 8.04 12.96 13.06
N GLU A 381 9.08 12.10 13.01
CA GLU A 381 8.95 10.64 12.93
C GLU A 381 7.93 10.05 13.92
N TYR A 382 8.00 10.44 15.19
CA TYR A 382 7.13 9.91 16.24
C TYR A 382 5.66 10.25 16.01
N ARG A 383 5.37 11.48 15.55
CA ARG A 383 4.01 11.92 15.24
C ARG A 383 3.48 11.25 13.98
N ALA A 384 4.34 11.06 12.98
CA ALA A 384 3.98 10.35 11.76
C ALA A 384 3.54 8.91 12.07
N PHE A 385 4.31 8.20 12.90
CA PHE A 385 3.97 6.83 13.32
C PHE A 385 2.73 6.73 14.20
N LEU A 386 2.46 7.72 15.06
CA LEU A 386 1.23 7.76 15.85
C LEU A 386 0.00 7.97 14.97
N VAL A 387 0.10 8.88 13.99
CA VAL A 387 -0.99 9.14 13.04
C VAL A 387 -1.28 7.90 12.20
N ASP A 388 -0.24 7.24 11.71
CA ASP A 388 -0.33 6.02 10.92
C ASP A 388 -1.06 4.91 11.69
N ALA A 389 -0.59 4.59 12.90
CA ALA A 389 -1.24 3.60 13.76
C ALA A 389 -2.70 3.99 14.12
N GLY A 390 -2.95 5.26 14.44
CA GLY A 390 -4.30 5.74 14.73
C GLY A 390 -5.24 5.67 13.53
N SER A 391 -4.71 5.89 12.32
CA SER A 391 -5.46 5.78 11.06
C SER A 391 -5.78 4.33 10.74
N THR A 392 -4.88 3.40 11.06
CA THR A 392 -5.12 1.95 10.96
C THR A 392 -6.25 1.49 11.87
N VAL A 393 -6.28 1.95 13.13
CA VAL A 393 -7.37 1.69 14.07
C VAL A 393 -8.70 2.20 13.50
N LEU A 394 -8.73 3.43 12.99
CA LEU A 394 -9.92 4.01 12.37
C LEU A 394 -10.37 3.21 11.14
N SER A 395 -9.43 2.84 10.26
CA SER A 395 -9.69 2.08 9.03
C SER A 395 -10.29 0.70 9.32
N ALA A 396 -9.73 -0.03 10.30
CA ALA A 396 -10.28 -1.30 10.76
C ALA A 396 -11.72 -1.15 11.28
N GLY A 397 -12.00 -0.06 11.99
CA GLY A 397 -13.35 0.27 12.46
C GLY A 397 -14.34 0.53 11.33
N LEU A 398 -13.88 1.11 10.22
CA LEU A 398 -14.67 1.32 9.00
C LEU A 398 -14.81 0.06 8.14
N GLY A 399 -14.12 -1.03 8.51
CA GLY A 399 -14.11 -2.29 7.79
C GLY A 399 -13.12 -2.33 6.62
N SER A 400 -12.06 -1.53 6.67
CA SER A 400 -10.94 -1.59 5.74
C SER A 400 -9.67 -2.10 6.45
N SER A 401 -8.65 -2.42 5.68
CA SER A 401 -7.33 -2.88 6.11
C SER A 401 -6.43 -1.75 6.63
N THR A 402 -5.22 -2.12 7.05
CA THR A 402 -4.16 -1.25 7.59
C THR A 402 -3.87 -0.05 6.69
N VAL A 403 -3.72 1.13 7.28
CA VAL A 403 -3.35 2.38 6.59
C VAL A 403 -1.84 2.55 6.66
N THR A 404 -1.23 2.93 5.54
CA THR A 404 0.21 3.19 5.43
C THR A 404 0.47 4.50 4.68
N THR A 405 1.72 4.93 4.69
CA THR A 405 2.19 6.06 3.89
C THR A 405 2.43 5.64 2.44
N TYR A 406 1.91 6.42 1.51
CA TYR A 406 2.00 6.13 0.08
C TYR A 406 3.18 6.83 -0.60
N ILE A 407 3.88 6.08 -1.45
CA ILE A 407 5.06 6.54 -2.19
C ILE A 407 4.73 7.55 -3.28
N GLU A 408 3.48 7.59 -3.72
CA GLU A 408 2.91 8.51 -4.70
C GLU A 408 2.98 9.96 -4.20
N SER A 409 3.14 10.14 -2.89
CA SER A 409 3.50 11.42 -2.27
C SER A 409 4.78 12.03 -2.86
N THR A 410 5.68 11.22 -3.44
CA THR A 410 6.84 11.73 -4.20
C THR A 410 6.43 12.67 -5.35
N ALA A 411 5.27 12.47 -5.97
CA ALA A 411 4.79 13.34 -7.04
C ALA A 411 4.51 14.76 -6.51
N GLY A 412 3.83 14.88 -5.36
CA GLY A 412 3.63 16.17 -4.70
C GLY A 412 4.93 16.77 -4.19
N ILE A 413 5.85 15.97 -3.65
CA ILE A 413 7.16 16.45 -3.22
C ILE A 413 7.97 16.99 -4.41
N ARG A 414 7.91 16.33 -5.57
CA ARG A 414 8.53 16.79 -6.82
C ARG A 414 7.91 18.08 -7.37
N GLU A 415 6.62 18.28 -7.16
CA GLU A 415 5.92 19.56 -7.42
C GLU A 415 6.29 20.66 -6.42
N GLY A 416 7.05 20.32 -5.38
CA GLY A 416 7.60 21.23 -4.39
C GLY A 416 6.79 21.32 -3.10
N GLY A 417 5.88 20.37 -2.86
CA GLY A 417 5.22 20.21 -1.57
C GLY A 417 6.22 19.79 -0.49
N ARG A 418 6.23 20.51 0.62
CA ARG A 418 7.19 20.30 1.72
C ARG A 418 6.54 20.34 3.10
N THR A 419 5.25 20.63 3.19
CA THR A 419 4.57 20.79 4.47
C THR A 419 3.34 19.90 4.57
N GLY A 420 2.76 19.83 5.76
CA GLY A 420 1.48 19.16 5.99
C GLY A 420 0.30 19.76 5.22
N LEU A 421 0.41 20.97 4.66
CA LEU A 421 -0.62 21.54 3.79
C LEU A 421 -0.84 20.69 2.52
N THR A 422 0.22 20.07 2.00
CA THR A 422 0.12 19.10 0.91
C THR A 422 -0.77 17.93 1.32
N ALA A 423 -0.55 17.33 2.51
CA ALA A 423 -1.35 16.21 3.00
C ALA A 423 -2.80 16.60 3.34
N ILE A 424 -3.03 17.81 3.90
CA ILE A 424 -4.38 18.35 4.13
C ILE A 424 -5.13 18.56 2.81
N THR A 425 -4.43 19.03 1.78
CA THR A 425 -5.02 19.17 0.44
C THR A 425 -5.44 17.81 -0.11
N VAL A 426 -4.59 16.79 0.03
CA VAL A 426 -4.94 15.42 -0.36
C VAL A 426 -6.16 14.92 0.40
N ALA A 427 -6.25 15.18 1.71
CA ALA A 427 -7.41 14.84 2.51
C ALA A 427 -8.69 15.53 2.02
N ALA A 428 -8.62 16.82 1.66
CA ALA A 428 -9.74 17.55 1.08
C ALA A 428 -10.16 16.96 -0.28
N CYS A 429 -9.21 16.49 -1.10
CA CYS A 429 -9.53 15.81 -2.35
C CYS A 429 -10.19 14.44 -2.12
N PHE A 430 -9.73 13.65 -1.14
CA PHE A 430 -10.39 12.40 -0.75
C PHE A 430 -11.79 12.63 -0.19
N LEU A 431 -11.99 13.70 0.60
CA LEU A 431 -13.33 14.12 1.02
C LEU A 431 -14.21 14.45 -0.18
N ALA A 432 -13.68 15.20 -1.16
CA ALA A 432 -14.43 15.52 -2.39
C ALA A 432 -14.76 14.26 -3.21
N SER A 433 -13.87 13.25 -3.19
CA SER A 433 -14.07 11.98 -3.91
C SER A 433 -15.28 11.17 -3.42
N LEU A 434 -15.71 11.37 -2.17
CA LEU A 434 -16.90 10.70 -1.61
C LEU A 434 -18.19 11.02 -2.38
N PHE A 435 -18.30 12.22 -2.95
CA PHE A 435 -19.46 12.61 -3.75
C PHE A 435 -19.50 11.88 -5.10
N PHE A 436 -18.36 11.38 -5.58
CA PHE A 436 -18.24 10.67 -6.86
C PHE A 436 -18.17 9.14 -6.69
N GLY A 437 -18.67 8.61 -5.56
CA GLY A 437 -18.65 7.17 -5.26
C GLY A 437 -19.14 6.28 -6.41
N PRO A 438 -20.30 6.56 -7.02
CA PRO A 438 -20.81 5.77 -8.15
C PRO A 438 -19.90 5.77 -9.39
N LEU A 439 -19.21 6.89 -9.65
CA LEU A 439 -18.22 7.00 -10.72
C LEU A 439 -17.00 6.11 -10.44
N LEU A 440 -16.47 6.18 -9.22
CA LEU A 440 -15.28 5.42 -8.82
C LEU A 440 -15.53 3.91 -8.76
N MET A 441 -16.77 3.50 -8.50
CA MET A 441 -17.21 2.10 -8.53
C MET A 441 -17.24 1.49 -9.93
N SER A 442 -17.39 2.33 -10.96
CA SER A 442 -17.50 1.89 -12.36
C SER A 442 -16.14 1.71 -13.05
N VAL A 443 -15.04 1.90 -12.32
CA VAL A 443 -13.68 1.65 -12.81
C VAL A 443 -13.47 0.13 -12.94
N PRO A 444 -13.16 -0.37 -14.14
CA PRO A 444 -12.93 -1.79 -14.34
C PRO A 444 -11.52 -2.23 -13.90
N PRO A 445 -11.32 -3.52 -13.52
CA PRO A 445 -10.02 -4.04 -13.13
C PRO A 445 -8.93 -3.90 -14.21
N TRP A 446 -9.28 -4.03 -15.49
CA TRP A 446 -8.33 -3.87 -16.60
C TRP A 446 -7.88 -2.41 -16.85
N ALA A 447 -8.54 -1.40 -16.23
CA ALA A 447 -8.03 -0.02 -16.17
C ALA A 447 -7.02 0.18 -15.04
N VAL A 448 -7.21 -0.57 -13.94
CA VAL A 448 -6.37 -0.53 -12.74
C VAL A 448 -5.03 -1.21 -12.98
N GLY A 449 -5.04 -2.42 -13.55
CA GLY A 449 -3.85 -3.25 -13.76
C GLY A 449 -2.66 -2.52 -14.39
N PRO A 450 -2.84 -1.82 -15.52
CA PRO A 450 -1.78 -1.03 -16.16
C PRO A 450 -1.12 -0.02 -15.23
N SER A 451 -1.91 0.62 -14.37
CA SER A 451 -1.44 1.63 -13.43
C SER A 451 -0.60 0.97 -12.33
N LEU A 452 -1.03 -0.18 -11.80
CA LEU A 452 -0.25 -0.97 -10.82
C LEU A 452 1.10 -1.43 -11.38
N VAL A 453 1.14 -1.86 -12.65
CA VAL A 453 2.39 -2.22 -13.33
C VAL A 453 3.35 -1.03 -13.43
N LEU A 454 2.83 0.16 -13.76
CA LEU A 454 3.65 1.38 -13.82
C LEU A 454 4.09 1.88 -12.44
N VAL A 455 3.27 1.73 -11.41
CA VAL A 455 3.66 2.00 -10.02
C VAL A 455 4.84 1.11 -9.64
N GLY A 456 4.78 -0.19 -9.93
CA GLY A 456 5.89 -1.11 -9.74
C GLY A 456 7.16 -0.69 -10.49
N ALA A 457 7.03 -0.24 -11.74
CA ALA A 457 8.15 0.28 -12.52
C ALA A 457 8.76 1.56 -11.91
N MET A 458 7.95 2.43 -11.29
CA MET A 458 8.46 3.61 -10.58
C MET A 458 9.22 3.24 -9.30
N MET A 459 8.73 2.25 -8.54
CA MET A 459 9.41 1.74 -7.33
C MET A 459 10.74 1.07 -7.64
N MET A 460 10.87 0.50 -8.84
CA MET A 460 12.11 -0.13 -9.30
C MET A 460 13.31 0.83 -9.31
N ARG A 461 13.08 2.15 -9.36
CA ARG A 461 14.15 3.17 -9.26
C ARG A 461 14.96 3.06 -7.97
N VAL A 462 14.35 2.61 -6.88
CA VAL A 462 15.00 2.47 -5.56
C VAL A 462 16.08 1.40 -5.56
N ALA A 463 16.00 0.40 -6.45
CA ALA A 463 17.03 -0.64 -6.52
C ALA A 463 18.40 -0.12 -6.92
N LYS A 464 18.50 1.04 -7.58
CA LYS A 464 19.80 1.64 -7.91
C LYS A 464 20.59 2.07 -6.68
N ASP A 465 19.90 2.31 -5.56
CA ASP A 465 20.49 2.82 -4.31
C ASP A 465 20.97 1.68 -3.39
N ILE A 466 20.81 0.43 -3.84
CA ILE A 466 21.31 -0.78 -3.18
C ILE A 466 22.77 -1.02 -3.62
N GLU A 467 23.65 -1.35 -2.68
CA GLU A 467 25.07 -1.58 -2.95
C GLU A 467 25.32 -2.97 -3.56
N TRP A 468 25.02 -3.11 -4.86
CA TRP A 468 25.17 -4.37 -5.59
C TRP A 468 26.61 -4.90 -5.70
N GLY A 469 27.61 -4.04 -5.44
CA GLY A 469 29.02 -4.42 -5.45
C GLY A 469 29.42 -5.31 -4.27
N ASP A 470 28.73 -5.19 -3.12
CA ASP A 470 28.92 -6.09 -1.99
C ASP A 470 27.85 -7.18 -2.02
N MET A 471 28.29 -8.43 -2.25
CA MET A 471 27.41 -9.59 -2.28
C MET A 471 26.72 -9.84 -0.93
N LYS A 472 27.29 -9.37 0.19
CA LYS A 472 26.67 -9.44 1.52
C LYS A 472 25.44 -8.54 1.64
N GLU A 473 25.36 -7.48 0.83
CA GLU A 473 24.18 -6.61 0.77
C GLU A 473 23.25 -6.94 -0.39
N GLY A 474 23.83 -7.26 -1.55
CA GLY A 474 23.10 -7.53 -2.80
C GLY A 474 22.28 -8.82 -2.79
N VAL A 475 22.79 -9.92 -2.23
CA VAL A 475 22.05 -11.20 -2.19
C VAL A 475 20.81 -11.11 -1.30
N PRO A 476 20.89 -10.61 -0.05
CA PRO A 476 19.70 -10.40 0.79
C PRO A 476 18.64 -9.53 0.10
N ALA A 477 19.08 -8.46 -0.57
CA ALA A 477 18.19 -7.58 -1.31
C ALA A 477 17.49 -8.32 -2.46
N PHE A 478 18.24 -9.07 -3.28
CA PHE A 478 17.69 -9.85 -4.39
C PHE A 478 16.66 -10.89 -3.91
N VAL A 479 17.00 -11.66 -2.87
CA VAL A 479 16.11 -12.67 -2.28
C VAL A 479 14.82 -12.02 -1.78
N THR A 480 14.93 -10.87 -1.11
CA THR A 480 13.78 -10.09 -0.66
C THR A 480 12.87 -9.72 -1.84
N MET A 481 13.44 -9.13 -2.89
CA MET A 481 12.69 -8.65 -4.05
C MET A 481 12.02 -9.77 -4.85
N ALA A 482 12.70 -10.91 -5.02
CA ALA A 482 12.22 -12.02 -5.83
C ALA A 482 11.14 -12.85 -5.13
N LEU A 483 11.30 -13.13 -3.83
CA LEU A 483 10.38 -14.00 -3.11
C LEU A 483 9.03 -13.35 -2.81
N MET A 484 8.94 -12.02 -2.75
CA MET A 484 7.65 -11.33 -2.53
C MET A 484 6.59 -11.68 -3.60
N PRO A 485 6.81 -11.42 -4.91
CA PRO A 485 5.85 -11.78 -5.96
C PRO A 485 5.70 -13.30 -6.11
N LEU A 486 6.80 -14.06 -6.04
CA LEU A 486 6.79 -15.50 -6.31
C LEU A 486 6.10 -16.33 -5.22
N SER A 487 6.19 -15.90 -3.96
CA SER A 487 5.49 -16.56 -2.84
C SER A 487 4.12 -15.93 -2.54
N PHE A 488 3.76 -14.89 -3.29
CA PHE A 488 2.55 -14.09 -3.07
C PHE A 488 2.39 -13.60 -1.60
N SER A 489 3.53 -13.39 -0.93
CA SER A 489 3.63 -13.02 0.48
C SER A 489 4.80 -12.07 0.70
N ILE A 490 4.46 -10.85 1.09
CA ILE A 490 5.44 -9.81 1.40
C ILE A 490 6.29 -10.25 2.60
N ALA A 491 5.66 -10.82 3.63
CA ALA A 491 6.32 -11.31 4.84
C ALA A 491 7.42 -12.32 4.52
N ASN A 492 7.12 -13.32 3.67
CA ASN A 492 8.06 -14.37 3.32
C ASN A 492 9.30 -13.80 2.61
N GLY A 493 9.10 -12.81 1.74
CA GLY A 493 10.20 -12.11 1.08
C GLY A 493 11.14 -11.43 2.07
N ILE A 494 10.61 -10.63 3.01
CA ILE A 494 11.47 -9.89 3.95
C ILE A 494 12.15 -10.82 4.97
N ILE A 495 11.44 -11.83 5.47
CA ILE A 495 12.03 -12.82 6.41
C ILE A 495 13.19 -13.56 5.74
N ALA A 496 13.01 -14.01 4.50
CA ALA A 496 14.07 -14.67 3.76
C ALA A 496 15.26 -13.74 3.51
N GLY A 497 15.00 -12.49 3.12
CA GLY A 497 16.01 -11.46 2.98
C GLY A 497 16.82 -11.22 4.25
N LEU A 498 16.13 -10.99 5.37
CA LEU A 498 16.77 -10.78 6.67
C LEU A 498 17.55 -12.01 7.14
N GLY A 499 17.01 -13.21 6.93
CA GLY A 499 17.69 -14.46 7.24
C GLY A 499 19.00 -14.60 6.47
N VAL A 500 18.99 -14.30 5.17
CA VAL A 500 20.21 -14.34 4.34
C VAL A 500 21.20 -13.24 4.77
N TYR A 501 20.72 -12.04 5.10
CA TYR A 501 21.58 -10.96 5.60
C TYR A 501 22.31 -11.36 6.88
N VAL A 502 21.58 -11.90 7.86
CA VAL A 502 22.14 -12.38 9.12
C VAL A 502 23.11 -13.52 8.87
N ALA A 503 22.78 -14.48 8.00
CA ALA A 503 23.66 -15.61 7.70
C ALA A 503 25.01 -15.17 7.07
N LEU A 504 24.99 -14.18 6.16
CA LEU A 504 26.20 -13.68 5.51
C LEU A 504 27.07 -12.83 6.45
N HIS A 505 26.46 -12.07 7.36
CA HIS A 505 27.18 -11.25 8.34
C HIS A 505 27.59 -12.03 9.60
N TRP A 506 27.00 -13.21 9.82
CA TRP A 506 27.27 -14.06 10.99
C TRP A 506 28.76 -14.35 11.16
N TYR A 507 29.46 -14.68 10.06
CA TYR A 507 30.88 -15.02 10.10
C TYR A 507 31.75 -13.82 10.53
N ASP A 508 31.47 -12.63 10.03
CA ASP A 508 32.22 -11.43 10.38
C ASP A 508 31.95 -10.99 11.82
N TRP A 509 30.70 -11.07 12.27
CA TRP A 509 30.33 -10.80 13.66
C TRP A 509 30.99 -11.78 14.62
N ALA A 510 31.01 -13.07 14.28
CA ALA A 510 31.69 -14.10 15.06
C ALA A 510 33.21 -13.84 15.13
N ARG A 511 33.83 -13.46 14.01
CA ARG A 511 35.28 -13.16 13.93
C ARG A 511 35.65 -11.91 14.72
N HIS A 512 34.86 -10.84 14.61
CA HIS A 512 35.05 -9.62 15.40
C HIS A 512 34.81 -9.83 16.90
N GLY A 513 33.79 -10.62 17.26
CA GLY A 513 33.51 -11.01 18.64
C GLY A 513 34.67 -11.80 19.24
N TYR A 514 35.19 -12.80 18.51
CA TYR A 514 36.34 -13.59 18.93
C TYR A 514 37.61 -12.73 19.07
N GLY A 515 37.84 -11.79 18.15
CA GLY A 515 38.96 -10.84 18.22
C GLY A 515 38.91 -9.94 19.46
N LYS A 516 37.73 -9.42 19.83
CA LYS A 516 37.57 -8.63 21.06
C LYS A 516 37.83 -9.45 22.32
N VAL A 517 37.33 -10.69 22.37
CA VAL A 517 37.55 -11.59 23.51
C VAL A 517 39.03 -11.95 23.64
N ARG A 518 39.71 -12.26 22.52
CA ARG A 518 41.15 -12.53 22.52
C ARG A 518 41.97 -11.33 23.00
N ASN A 519 41.69 -10.13 22.49
CA ASN A 519 42.41 -8.92 22.91
C ASN A 519 42.17 -8.61 24.40
N ALA A 520 40.96 -8.80 24.91
CA ALA A 520 40.67 -8.64 26.34
C ALA A 520 41.38 -9.70 27.22
N LEU A 521 41.55 -10.92 26.71
CA LEU A 521 42.32 -11.97 27.38
C LEU A 521 43.83 -11.67 27.36
N ASP A 522 44.36 -11.16 26.25
CA ASP A 522 45.76 -10.75 26.14
C ASP A 522 46.07 -9.54 27.03
N GLU A 523 45.17 -8.56 27.14
CA GLU A 523 45.29 -7.45 28.09
C GLU A 523 45.32 -7.93 29.55
N ARG A 524 44.41 -8.83 29.93
CA ARG A 524 44.43 -9.45 31.27
C ARG A 524 45.72 -10.24 31.52
N ARG A 525 46.21 -10.98 30.52
CA ARG A 525 47.45 -11.75 30.65
C ARG A 525 48.66 -10.82 30.82
N ASN A 526 48.70 -9.71 30.10
CA ASN A 526 49.75 -8.71 30.21
C ASN A 526 49.71 -7.96 31.55
N GLN A 527 48.53 -7.66 32.08
CA GLN A 527 48.38 -7.07 33.42
C GLN A 527 48.85 -8.03 34.52
N VAL A 528 48.51 -9.32 34.42
CA VAL A 528 48.98 -10.34 35.37
C VAL A 528 50.49 -10.55 35.28
N ALA A 529 51.06 -10.53 34.07
CA ALA A 529 52.50 -10.63 33.87
C ALA A 529 53.25 -9.40 34.39
N ALA A 530 52.71 -8.19 34.23
CA ALA A 530 53.27 -6.96 34.79
C ALA A 530 53.24 -6.97 36.32
N ALA A 531 52.12 -7.40 36.92
CA ALA A 531 52.00 -7.56 38.37
C ALA A 531 52.93 -8.65 38.93
N ALA A 532 53.21 -9.70 38.17
CA ALA A 532 54.18 -10.73 38.55
C ALA A 532 55.64 -10.28 38.36
N GLY A 533 55.92 -9.38 37.42
CA GLY A 533 57.26 -8.82 37.15
C GLY A 533 57.71 -7.76 38.17
N GLU A 534 56.79 -7.10 38.86
CA GLU A 534 57.11 -6.20 39.98
C GLU A 534 57.49 -6.95 41.28
N VAL A 535 57.32 -8.28 41.32
CA VAL A 535 57.67 -9.12 42.47
C VAL A 535 58.84 -10.04 42.12
N GLY A 536 60.05 -9.49 42.09
CA GLY A 536 61.28 -10.28 41.97
C GLY A 536 62.56 -9.51 42.34
N PRO A 537 63.54 -10.20 42.92
CA PRO A 537 63.73 -10.39 44.36
C PRO A 537 64.35 -9.15 45.04
N ALA A 538 63.76 -8.69 46.15
CA ALA A 538 64.49 -7.88 47.12
C ALA A 538 65.53 -8.79 47.80
N ALA A 539 66.80 -8.43 47.63
CA ALA A 539 67.96 -9.11 48.17
C ALA A 539 67.81 -9.36 49.69
N GLN A 540 68.07 -10.62 50.09
CA GLN A 540 68.51 -10.95 51.43
C GLN A 540 69.93 -10.39 51.60
N ASP A 541 70.11 -9.44 52.51
CA ASP A 541 71.39 -9.13 53.16
C ASP A 541 71.12 -8.20 54.36
N VAL A 542 70.92 -8.77 55.55
CA VAL A 542 71.38 -8.32 56.90
C VAL A 542 71.05 -9.46 57.89
N VAL A 543 71.98 -10.38 58.11
CA VAL A 543 72.79 -10.63 59.34
C VAL A 543 73.81 -11.71 59.00
#